data_AF-M4V7Z0-F1
#
_entry.id   AF-M4V7Z0-F1
#
_cell.length_a   1.000
_cell.length_b   1.000
_cell.length_c   1.000
_cell.angle_alpha   90.00
_cell.angle_beta   90.00
_cell.angle_gamma   90.00
#
_symmetry.space_group_name_H-M   'P 1'
#
loop_
_entity.id
_entity.type
_entity.pdbx_description
1 polymer ?
#
loop_
_entity_poly.entity_id
_entity_poly.type
_entity_poly.pdbx_seq_one_letter_code
_entity_poly.pdbx_strand_id
1 'polypeptide(L)'
;MKKLIVASLILVGSIASADQCAYISKAQAGKALKALVDASKVQTLCEPCGETRAQTVRVESLGMKKTGYQNYSEVTVNEKGIDLAYTYVNGLNLAKLVGCPASGVSASLR
;
A
#
# COMPACT_ATOMS: atom_id res chain seq x y z
N MET A 1 30.42 -8.06 -46.64
CA MET A 1 29.00 -8.05 -46.22
C MET A 1 28.94 -7.74 -44.73
N LYS A 2 28.62 -6.50 -44.34
CA LYS A 2 28.57 -6.05 -42.94
C LYS A 2 27.29 -6.59 -42.30
N LYS A 3 27.42 -7.58 -41.41
CA LYS A 3 26.29 -8.09 -40.61
C LYS A 3 25.99 -7.07 -39.50
N LEU A 4 24.91 -6.32 -39.66
CA LEU A 4 24.33 -5.51 -38.58
C LEU A 4 23.67 -6.47 -37.58
N ILE A 5 24.32 -6.67 -36.43
CA ILE A 5 23.72 -7.38 -35.30
C ILE A 5 22.83 -6.36 -34.58
N VAL A 6 21.51 -6.48 -34.78
CA VAL A 6 20.51 -5.73 -34.01
C VAL A 6 20.41 -6.39 -32.63
N ALA A 7 21.09 -5.82 -31.64
CA ALA A 7 20.95 -6.23 -30.25
C ALA A 7 19.57 -5.79 -29.74
N SER A 8 18.64 -6.74 -29.58
CA SER A 8 17.36 -6.51 -28.89
C SER A 8 17.63 -6.30 -27.40
N LEU A 9 17.46 -5.06 -26.95
CA LEU A 9 17.54 -4.67 -25.54
C LEU A 9 16.29 -5.21 -24.82
N ILE A 10 16.41 -6.36 -24.15
CA ILE A 10 15.35 -6.87 -23.27
C ILE A 10 15.33 -5.98 -22.03
N LEU A 11 14.40 -5.01 -21.99
CA LEU A 11 14.06 -4.29 -20.77
C LEU A 11 13.43 -5.30 -19.80
N VAL A 12 14.22 -5.79 -18.85
CA VAL A 12 13.70 -6.49 -17.68
C VAL A 12 13.03 -5.41 -16.82
N GLY A 13 11.74 -5.18 -17.08
CA GLY A 13 10.95 -4.22 -16.31
C GLY A 13 10.86 -4.71 -14.88
N SER A 14 11.59 -4.06 -13.98
CA SER A 14 11.30 -4.12 -12.55
C SER A 14 9.82 -3.85 -12.40
N ILE A 15 9.07 -4.79 -11.83
CA ILE A 15 7.67 -4.57 -11.48
C ILE A 15 7.70 -3.52 -10.38
N ALA A 16 7.68 -2.23 -10.77
CA ALA A 16 7.48 -1.13 -9.86
C ALA A 16 6.09 -1.36 -9.27
N SER A 17 6.06 -2.02 -8.11
CA SER A 17 4.83 -2.33 -7.41
C SER A 17 4.30 -1.00 -6.89
N ALA A 18 3.36 -0.47 -7.67
CA ALA A 18 2.75 0.82 -7.42
C ALA A 18 2.07 0.82 -6.06
N ASP A 19 1.93 2.02 -5.51
CA ASP A 19 1.01 2.34 -4.43
C ASP A 19 -0.42 1.99 -4.87
N GLN A 20 -0.88 0.75 -4.63
CA GLN A 20 -2.17 0.25 -5.13
C GLN A 20 -3.34 0.93 -4.43
N CYS A 21 -3.14 1.33 -3.18
CA CYS A 21 -4.18 1.94 -2.33
C CYS A 21 -3.62 3.06 -1.43
N ALA A 22 -2.61 3.82 -1.87
CA ALA A 22 -2.19 5.03 -1.14
C ALA A 22 -3.19 6.17 -1.29
N TYR A 23 -3.76 6.34 -2.49
CA TYR A 23 -4.73 7.40 -2.80
C TYR A 23 -6.12 6.78 -2.95
N ILE A 24 -6.99 7.07 -1.99
CA ILE A 24 -8.30 6.43 -1.85
C ILE A 24 -9.41 7.47 -1.73
N SER A 25 -10.66 7.06 -1.94
CA SER A 25 -11.78 7.95 -1.71
C SER A 25 -11.84 8.40 -0.25
N LYS A 26 -12.39 9.60 0.01
CA LYS A 26 -12.65 10.09 1.37
C LYS A 26 -13.45 9.08 2.22
N ALA A 27 -14.38 8.36 1.60
CA ALA A 27 -15.17 7.32 2.27
C ALA A 27 -14.31 6.12 2.70
N GLN A 28 -13.39 5.65 1.84
CA GLN A 28 -12.43 4.60 2.19
C GLN A 28 -11.46 5.07 3.29
N ALA A 29 -10.96 6.30 3.21
CA ALA A 29 -10.10 6.87 4.24
C ALA A 29 -10.79 6.94 5.62
N GLY A 30 -12.06 7.33 5.66
CA GLY A 30 -12.86 7.32 6.89
C GLY A 30 -13.04 5.90 7.47
N LYS A 31 -13.27 4.90 6.63
CA LYS A 31 -13.33 3.49 7.07
C LYS A 31 -11.98 3.00 7.60
N ALA A 32 -10.89 3.36 6.94
CA ALA A 32 -9.54 2.99 7.35
C ALA A 32 -9.17 3.61 8.70
N LEU A 33 -9.44 4.91 8.89
CA LEU A 33 -9.24 5.57 10.18
C LEU A 33 -10.05 4.90 11.30
N LYS A 34 -11.30 4.53 11.03
CA LYS A 34 -12.13 3.79 11.99
C LYS A 34 -11.56 2.41 12.33
N ALA A 35 -10.96 1.71 11.37
CA ALA A 35 -10.31 0.44 11.62
C ALA A 35 -8.99 0.58 12.42
N LEU A 36 -8.36 1.75 12.37
CA LEU A 36 -7.07 2.03 13.01
C LEU A 36 -7.20 2.71 14.38
N VAL A 37 -8.34 3.30 14.73
CA VAL A 37 -8.50 4.20 15.89
C VAL A 37 -8.04 3.59 17.23
N ASP A 38 -8.28 2.28 17.42
CA ASP A 38 -7.91 1.56 18.65
C ASP A 38 -6.62 0.73 18.49
N ALA A 39 -5.96 0.81 17.34
CA ALA A 39 -4.76 0.04 17.05
C ALA A 39 -3.54 0.74 17.64
N SER A 40 -2.84 0.07 18.56
CA SER A 40 -1.54 0.55 19.08
C SER A 40 -0.38 0.33 18.10
N LYS A 41 -0.57 -0.53 17.10
CA LYS A 41 0.41 -0.86 16.06
C LYS A 41 -0.29 -1.32 14.78
N VAL A 42 0.42 -1.18 13.67
CA VAL A 42 0.12 -1.80 12.40
C VAL A 42 1.30 -2.64 11.94
N GLN A 43 1.04 -3.52 10.97
CA GLN A 43 2.06 -4.31 10.30
C GLN A 43 2.12 -3.90 8.84
N THR A 44 3.33 -3.74 8.28
CA THR A 44 3.53 -3.41 6.88
C THR A 44 4.21 -4.55 6.15
N LEU A 45 3.69 -4.94 4.98
CA LEU A 45 4.23 -6.00 4.13
C LEU A 45 3.84 -5.80 2.66
N CYS A 46 4.81 -5.61 1.79
CA CYS A 46 4.64 -5.60 0.33
C CYS A 46 5.03 -6.95 -0.29
N GLU A 47 4.08 -7.89 -0.35
CA GLU A 47 4.28 -9.20 -1.01
C GLU A 47 4.66 -9.06 -2.50
N PRO A 48 4.05 -8.17 -3.31
CA PRO A 48 4.45 -7.97 -4.70
C PRO A 48 5.89 -7.44 -4.86
N CYS A 49 6.42 -6.77 -3.83
CA CYS A 49 7.81 -6.30 -3.78
C CYS A 49 8.82 -7.41 -3.44
N GLY A 50 8.35 -8.63 -3.14
CA GLY A 50 9.19 -9.74 -2.68
C GLY A 50 9.50 -9.70 -1.19
N GLU A 51 8.84 -8.87 -0.40
CA GLU A 51 8.98 -8.91 1.05
C GLU A 51 8.37 -10.19 1.61
N THR A 52 9.08 -10.83 2.55
CA THR A 52 8.64 -12.11 3.13
C THR A 52 8.27 -12.01 4.61
N ARG A 53 8.44 -10.84 5.24
CA ARG A 53 8.21 -10.63 6.67
C ARG A 53 7.62 -9.25 6.92
N ALA A 54 6.53 -9.21 7.67
CA ALA A 54 5.90 -7.94 8.02
C ALA A 54 6.72 -7.17 9.06
N GLN A 55 6.79 -5.86 8.91
CA GLN A 55 7.41 -4.96 9.88
C GLN A 55 6.34 -4.35 10.79
N THR A 56 6.63 -4.21 12.08
CA THR A 56 5.69 -3.59 13.02
C THR A 56 5.97 -2.10 13.13
N VAL A 57 4.93 -1.28 12.97
CA VAL A 57 4.97 0.16 13.17
C VAL A 57 4.04 0.51 14.32
N ARG A 58 4.56 1.18 15.35
CA ARG A 58 3.75 1.70 16.46
C ARG A 58 2.92 2.88 15.96
N VAL A 59 1.64 2.93 16.32
CA VAL A 59 0.75 4.04 15.98
C VAL A 59 0.85 5.09 17.09
N GLU A 60 1.35 6.27 16.74
CA GLU A 60 1.47 7.43 17.64
C GLU A 60 0.48 8.53 17.22
N SER A 61 0.25 8.67 15.91
CA SER A 61 -0.77 9.57 15.37
C SER A 61 -1.44 8.97 14.13
N LEU A 62 -2.72 9.31 13.95
CA LEU A 62 -3.50 8.98 12.78
C LEU A 62 -4.00 10.27 12.13
N GLY A 63 -4.06 10.26 10.81
CA GLY A 63 -4.54 11.41 10.05
C GLY A 63 -5.12 11.02 8.71
N MET A 64 -5.83 11.97 8.12
CA MET A 64 -6.28 11.91 6.74
C MET A 64 -5.91 13.23 6.08
N LYS A 65 -5.18 13.17 4.97
CA LYS A 65 -4.77 14.34 4.21
C LYS A 65 -5.38 14.28 2.81
N LYS A 66 -5.67 15.43 2.23
CA LYS A 66 -5.94 15.52 0.80
C LYS A 66 -4.61 15.40 0.07
N THR A 67 -4.56 14.58 -0.97
CA THR A 67 -3.33 14.34 -1.75
C THR A 67 -3.01 15.49 -2.70
N GLY A 68 -3.94 16.43 -2.89
CA GLY A 68 -3.87 17.47 -3.93
C GLY A 68 -4.15 16.95 -5.34
N TYR A 69 -4.34 15.63 -5.50
CA TYR A 69 -4.71 15.00 -6.76
C TYR A 69 -6.19 14.61 -6.77
N GLN A 70 -6.96 15.24 -7.65
CA GLN A 70 -8.40 15.05 -7.76
C GLN A 70 -9.11 15.16 -6.38
N ASN A 71 -10.06 14.25 -6.10
CA ASN A 71 -10.79 14.18 -4.83
C ASN A 71 -10.29 13.02 -3.94
N TYR A 72 -9.04 12.60 -4.13
CA TYR A 72 -8.46 11.53 -3.33
C TYR A 72 -7.95 12.03 -1.97
N SER A 73 -7.91 11.10 -1.03
CA SER A 73 -7.35 11.27 0.30
C SER A 73 -6.34 10.17 0.55
N GLU A 74 -5.37 10.44 1.40
CA GLU A 74 -4.46 9.45 1.94
C GLU A 74 -4.71 9.32 3.45
N VAL A 75 -4.46 8.13 3.98
CA VAL A 75 -4.40 7.90 5.43
C VAL A 75 -2.95 8.03 5.84
N THR A 76 -2.70 8.69 6.97
CA THR A 76 -1.37 8.82 7.53
C THR A 76 -1.25 8.12 8.87
N VAL A 77 -0.15 7.39 9.07
CA VAL A 77 0.29 6.89 10.38
C VAL A 77 1.59 7.59 10.71
N ASN A 78 1.65 8.25 11.86
CA ASN A 78 2.82 9.04 12.29
C ASN A 78 3.21 10.07 11.21
N GLU A 79 2.21 10.80 10.72
CA GLU A 79 2.30 11.84 9.68
C GLU A 79 2.71 11.37 8.27
N LYS A 80 3.11 10.10 8.12
CA LYS A 80 3.49 9.46 6.85
C LYS A 80 2.29 8.82 6.18
N GLY A 81 2.08 9.11 4.90
CA GLY A 81 1.10 8.41 4.06
C GLY A 81 1.39 6.91 4.03
N ILE A 82 0.35 6.11 4.13
CA ILE A 82 0.44 4.64 4.05
C ILE A 82 -0.30 4.13 2.81
N ASP A 83 0.23 3.08 2.18
CA ASP A 83 -0.54 2.28 1.24
C ASP A 83 -1.34 1.23 2.00
N LEU A 84 -2.67 1.31 1.90
CA LEU A 84 -3.58 0.37 2.55
C LEU A 84 -3.40 -1.08 2.02
N ALA A 85 -2.89 -1.26 0.80
CA ALA A 85 -2.65 -2.58 0.23
C ALA A 85 -1.57 -3.35 0.98
N TYR A 86 -0.61 -2.62 1.56
CA TYR A 86 0.54 -3.18 2.28
C TYR A 86 0.44 -2.98 3.79
N THR A 87 -0.67 -2.44 4.28
CA THR A 87 -0.89 -2.19 5.70
C THR A 87 -1.90 -3.18 6.28
N TYR A 88 -1.55 -3.74 7.44
CA TYR A 88 -2.34 -4.71 8.16
C TYR A 88 -2.61 -4.20 9.58
N VAL A 89 -3.86 -4.33 10.03
CA VAL A 89 -4.29 -3.99 11.39
C VAL A 89 -4.92 -5.23 12.03
N ASN A 90 -4.46 -5.61 13.22
CA ASN A 90 -4.87 -6.85 13.88
C ASN A 90 -4.72 -8.09 12.96
N GLY A 91 -3.67 -8.10 12.13
CA GLY A 91 -3.42 -9.15 11.14
C GLY A 91 -4.30 -9.10 9.89
N LEU A 92 -5.23 -8.14 9.74
CA LEU A 92 -6.11 -8.04 8.56
C LEU A 92 -5.67 -6.94 7.60
N ASN A 93 -5.71 -7.22 6.29
CA ASN A 93 -5.31 -6.27 5.26
C ASN A 93 -6.28 -5.09 5.16
N LEU A 94 -5.76 -3.88 5.32
CA LEU A 94 -6.57 -2.68 5.43
C LEU A 94 -7.28 -2.31 4.12
N ALA A 95 -6.66 -2.54 2.96
CA ALA A 95 -7.33 -2.34 1.67
C ALA A 95 -8.55 -3.25 1.52
N LYS A 96 -8.46 -4.52 1.94
CA LYS A 96 -9.60 -5.44 1.90
C LYS A 96 -10.73 -5.00 2.82
N LEU A 97 -10.41 -4.54 4.03
CA LEU A 97 -11.40 -4.04 5.00
C LEU A 97 -12.19 -2.84 4.47
N VAL A 98 -11.58 -1.95 3.69
CA VAL A 98 -12.25 -0.75 3.18
C VAL A 98 -12.80 -0.89 1.76
N GLY A 99 -12.57 -2.02 1.10
CA GLY A 99 -12.96 -2.26 -0.29
C GLY A 99 -12.13 -1.44 -1.28
N CYS A 100 -10.82 -1.28 -1.03
CA CYS A 100 -9.88 -0.79 -2.04
C CYS A 100 -9.40 -1.97 -2.91
N PRO A 101 -9.39 -1.83 -4.25
CA PRO A 101 -9.07 -2.93 -5.16
C PRO A 101 -7.56 -3.23 -5.22
N ALA A 102 -7.00 -3.76 -4.13
CA ALA A 102 -5.63 -4.27 -4.09
C ALA A 102 -5.55 -5.72 -4.58
N SER A 103 -4.46 -6.07 -5.24
CA SER A 103 -4.17 -7.41 -5.76
C SER A 103 -2.73 -7.85 -5.41
N GLY A 104 -2.46 -9.16 -5.48
CA GLY A 104 -1.15 -9.70 -5.11
C GLY A 104 -0.79 -9.56 -3.63
N VAL A 105 -1.78 -9.26 -2.79
CA VAL A 105 -1.63 -9.11 -1.33
C VAL A 105 -2.60 -10.05 -0.60
N SER A 106 -2.11 -10.64 0.48
CA SER A 106 -2.85 -11.52 1.37
C SER A 106 -3.96 -10.76 2.10
N ALA A 107 -5.08 -11.42 2.36
CA ALA A 107 -6.18 -10.82 3.14
C ALA A 107 -5.84 -10.71 4.63
N SER A 108 -4.92 -11.54 5.12
CA SER A 108 -4.46 -11.54 6.50
C SER A 108 -3.02 -12.05 6.64
N LEU A 109 -2.32 -11.59 7.66
CA LEU A 109 -1.07 -12.18 8.13
C LEU A 109 -1.41 -13.38 9.03
N ARG A 110 -0.76 -14.52 8.79
CA ARG A 110 -0.84 -15.70 9.66
C ARG A 110 0.04 -15.56 10.89
#